data_AF-A0A0K3A2S2-F1
#
_entry.id   AF-A0A0K3A2S2-F1
#
_cell.length_a   1.000
_cell.length_b   1.000
_cell.length_c   1.000
_cell.angle_alpha   90.00
_cell.angle_beta   90.00
_cell.angle_gamma   90.00
#
_symmetry.space_group_name_H-M   'P 1'
#
loop_
_entity.id
_entity.type
_entity.pdbx_description
1 polymer ?
#
loop_
_entity_poly.entity_id
_entity_poly.type
_entity_poly.pdbx_seq_one_letter_code
_entity_poly.pdbx_strand_id
1 'polypeptide(L)'
;MACIGNLVFVSVSADPLPLEAQVSLPALDMLRRASEQFDSEVLVATFEANFNWKLAYENLRDALHPRFVHARTLARQVKFQVQMDDAGIADAHRYHAQGSASQAEHLARLRSLSNGGLNEPLQPLPHYAWHDKVERFGNDDWYLNWLLYPTLHIASGSGGYSFIIEHHQPVSAQRTELTMYYVTARKKHRYATSDAVLLAHLQGAEMVGAGAIVGAHCDIAYNAWIGTAAVLEHGAKIGASAWIDAGVFVGAQALIGSHATLGRRVDIAAGVRVGKRCTVDVRGCYRSDIAVGTHHLATLRTPVVIIDG
;
A
#
# COMPACT_ATOMS: atom_id res chain seq x y z
N MET A 1 -2.07 -23.28 21.15
CA MET A 1 -1.85 -22.94 19.72
C MET A 1 -3.16 -23.17 19.00
N ALA A 2 -3.61 -22.22 18.18
CA ALA A 2 -4.79 -22.34 17.35
C ALA A 2 -4.43 -21.94 15.91
N CYS A 3 -5.04 -22.59 14.92
CA CYS A 3 -4.81 -22.28 13.50
C CYS A 3 -6.11 -21.77 12.88
N ILE A 4 -6.03 -20.64 12.18
CA ILE A 4 -7.14 -20.08 11.39
C ILE A 4 -6.65 -19.99 9.95
N GLY A 5 -7.06 -20.97 9.14
CA GLY A 5 -6.53 -21.15 7.78
C GLY A 5 -5.01 -21.28 7.81
N ASN A 6 -4.31 -20.36 7.14
CA ASN A 6 -2.85 -20.36 7.09
C ASN A 6 -2.17 -19.57 8.23
N LEU A 7 -2.94 -19.04 9.19
CA LEU A 7 -2.43 -18.24 10.30
C LEU A 7 -2.34 -19.08 11.58
N VAL A 8 -1.23 -18.92 12.33
CA VAL A 8 -1.00 -19.59 13.62
C VAL A 8 -1.05 -18.57 14.75
N PHE A 9 -1.93 -18.81 15.72
CA PHE A 9 -2.08 -18.02 16.93
C PHE A 9 -1.51 -18.81 18.12
N VAL A 10 -0.63 -18.17 18.87
CA VAL A 10 0.02 -18.75 20.06
C VAL A 10 -0.34 -17.93 21.27
N SER A 11 -0.88 -18.59 22.29
CA SER A 11 -1.06 -18.02 23.62
C SER A 11 -0.01 -18.62 24.55
N VAL A 12 0.53 -17.77 25.42
CA VAL A 12 1.48 -18.16 26.48
C VAL A 12 0.77 -18.43 27.81
N SER A 13 -0.55 -18.22 27.88
CA SER A 13 -1.35 -18.52 29.07
C SER A 13 -1.47 -20.04 29.26
N ALA A 14 -1.43 -20.49 30.52
CA ALA A 14 -1.77 -21.86 30.89
C ALA A 14 -3.25 -22.20 30.64
N ASP A 15 -4.11 -21.18 30.67
CA ASP A 15 -5.54 -21.25 30.35
C ASP A 15 -5.85 -20.20 29.28
N PRO A 16 -5.68 -20.55 27.99
CA PRO A 16 -5.86 -19.60 26.91
C PRO A 16 -7.35 -19.37 26.62
N LEU A 17 -7.74 -18.09 26.56
CA LEU A 17 -9.07 -17.73 26.07
C LEU A 17 -9.22 -18.22 24.61
N PRO A 18 -10.33 -18.86 24.24
CA PRO A 18 -10.49 -19.37 22.89
C PRO A 18 -10.75 -18.21 21.92
N LEU A 19 -10.48 -18.40 20.62
CA LEU A 19 -10.42 -17.29 19.65
C LEU A 19 -11.80 -16.66 19.38
N GLU A 20 -12.85 -17.45 19.48
CA GLU A 20 -14.26 -17.06 19.27
C GLU A 20 -14.79 -16.17 20.40
N ALA A 21 -14.16 -16.26 21.58
CA ALA A 21 -14.35 -15.34 22.69
C ALA A 21 -13.55 -14.02 22.51
N GLN A 22 -12.60 -13.96 21.57
CA GLN A 22 -11.77 -12.78 21.28
C GLN A 22 -12.18 -12.06 19.99
N VAL A 23 -12.76 -12.78 19.04
CA VAL A 23 -13.13 -12.32 17.70
C VAL A 23 -14.48 -12.93 17.33
N SER A 24 -15.30 -12.22 16.55
CA SER A 24 -16.59 -12.76 16.12
C SER A 24 -16.41 -13.96 15.17
N LEU A 25 -17.30 -14.94 15.24
CA LEU A 25 -17.29 -16.11 14.35
C LEU A 25 -17.31 -15.73 12.86
N PRO A 26 -18.11 -14.74 12.40
CA PRO A 26 -18.07 -14.30 11.01
C PRO A 26 -16.70 -13.74 10.59
N ALA A 27 -16.06 -12.95 11.45
CA ALA A 27 -14.73 -12.41 11.17
C ALA A 27 -13.68 -13.52 11.07
N LEU A 28 -13.75 -14.52 11.96
CA LEU A 28 -12.86 -15.69 11.94
C LEU A 28 -13.07 -16.56 10.70
N ASP A 29 -14.30 -16.83 10.28
CA ASP A 29 -14.56 -17.62 9.06
C ASP A 29 -14.07 -16.89 7.82
N MET A 30 -14.32 -15.58 7.72
CA MET A 30 -13.84 -14.81 6.58
C MET A 30 -12.31 -14.68 6.58
N LEU A 31 -11.68 -14.54 7.75
CA LEU A 31 -10.23 -14.56 7.89
C LEU A 31 -9.63 -15.89 7.46
N ARG A 32 -10.22 -17.01 7.88
CA ARG A 32 -9.81 -18.35 7.45
C ARG A 32 -9.81 -18.45 5.94
N ARG A 33 -10.94 -18.12 5.29
CA ARG A 33 -11.10 -18.17 3.83
C ARG A 33 -10.12 -17.24 3.11
N ALA A 34 -9.89 -16.03 3.63
CA ALA A 34 -8.93 -15.09 3.05
C ALA A 34 -7.50 -15.61 3.15
N SER A 35 -7.11 -16.11 4.33
CA SER A 35 -5.76 -16.63 4.57
C SER A 35 -5.45 -17.89 3.76
N GLU A 36 -6.46 -18.75 3.53
CA GLU A 36 -6.37 -19.89 2.62
C GLU A 36 -6.09 -19.46 1.18
N GLN A 37 -6.31 -18.19 0.83
CA GLN A 37 -6.00 -17.62 -0.48
C GLN A 37 -4.64 -16.94 -0.53
N PHE A 38 -3.85 -16.88 0.55
CA PHE A 38 -2.53 -16.26 0.52
C PHE A 38 -1.54 -17.12 -0.29
N ASP A 39 -0.70 -16.46 -1.10
CA ASP A 39 0.41 -17.13 -1.77
C ASP A 39 1.48 -17.58 -0.76
N SER A 40 2.30 -18.56 -1.16
CA SER A 40 3.45 -18.99 -0.34
C SER A 40 4.64 -18.03 -0.42
N GLU A 41 4.72 -17.19 -1.45
CA GLU A 41 5.73 -16.13 -1.53
C GLU A 41 5.28 -14.93 -0.69
N VAL A 42 6.09 -14.58 0.30
CA VAL A 42 5.81 -13.52 1.26
C VAL A 42 6.99 -12.57 1.29
N LEU A 43 6.72 -11.27 1.11
CA LEU A 43 7.68 -10.24 1.46
C LEU A 43 7.52 -9.93 2.95
N VAL A 44 8.63 -9.82 3.68
CA VAL A 44 8.64 -9.44 5.09
C VAL A 44 9.57 -8.25 5.28
N ALA A 45 9.11 -7.23 5.98
CA ALA A 45 9.90 -6.08 6.39
C ALA A 45 9.57 -5.71 7.83
N THR A 46 10.57 -5.33 8.61
CA THR A 46 10.39 -4.85 9.99
C THR A 46 10.86 -3.42 10.09
N PHE A 47 9.99 -2.58 10.65
CA PHE A 47 10.24 -1.15 10.85
C PHE A 47 10.26 -0.84 12.34
N GLU A 48 11.20 -0.01 12.75
CA GLU A 48 11.21 0.54 14.10
C GLU A 48 10.34 1.79 14.16
N ALA A 49 9.42 1.82 15.14
CA ALA A 49 8.56 2.95 15.40
C ALA A 49 8.76 3.48 16.82
N ASN A 50 9.02 4.79 16.92
CA ASN A 50 9.22 5.51 18.18
C ASN A 50 7.88 5.95 18.82
N PHE A 51 6.92 5.03 18.89
CA PHE A 51 5.64 5.22 19.55
C PHE A 51 5.13 3.92 20.18
N ASN A 52 4.14 4.03 21.06
CA ASN A 52 3.45 2.89 21.64
C ASN A 52 2.50 2.23 20.63
N TRP A 53 2.46 0.90 20.58
CA TRP A 53 1.60 0.12 19.66
C TRP A 53 0.12 0.53 19.70
N LYS A 54 -0.38 0.98 20.86
CA LYS A 54 -1.77 1.44 21.00
C LYS A 54 -2.08 2.61 20.08
N LEU A 55 -1.12 3.50 19.82
CA LEU A 55 -1.32 4.64 18.91
C LEU A 55 -1.67 4.15 17.50
N ALA A 56 -0.92 3.16 16.98
CA ALA A 56 -1.20 2.59 15.67
C ALA A 56 -2.54 1.85 15.66
N TYR A 57 -2.82 1.05 16.68
CA TYR A 57 -4.08 0.32 16.77
C TYR A 57 -5.30 1.24 16.86
N GLU A 58 -5.21 2.34 17.61
CA GLU A 58 -6.25 3.38 17.67
C GLU A 58 -6.38 4.12 16.35
N ASN A 59 -5.27 4.45 15.68
CA ASN A 59 -5.29 5.10 14.38
C ASN A 59 -5.97 4.25 13.30
N LEU A 60 -5.72 2.93 13.26
CA LEU A 60 -6.38 2.01 12.34
C LEU A 60 -7.91 1.92 12.55
N ARG A 61 -8.39 2.29 13.74
CA ARG A 61 -9.82 2.34 14.09
C ARG A 61 -10.45 3.71 13.85
N ASP A 62 -9.63 4.74 13.61
CA ASP A 62 -10.09 6.08 13.34
C ASP A 62 -10.49 6.24 11.87
N ALA A 63 -11.80 6.18 11.59
CA ALA A 63 -12.34 6.40 10.26
C ALA A 63 -12.21 7.86 9.76
N LEU A 64 -11.85 8.82 10.62
CA LEU A 64 -11.67 10.23 10.23
C LEU A 64 -10.29 10.47 9.63
N HIS A 65 -9.23 9.89 10.19
CA HIS A 65 -7.86 10.21 9.78
C HIS A 65 -7.60 10.07 8.27
N PRO A 66 -8.16 9.10 7.51
CA PRO A 66 -7.85 8.98 6.09
C PRO A 66 -8.23 10.25 5.32
N ARG A 67 -9.31 10.93 5.73
CA ARG A 67 -9.77 12.18 5.09
C ARG A 67 -8.77 13.33 5.22
N PHE A 68 -7.94 13.32 6.27
CA PHE A 68 -7.02 14.41 6.58
C PHE A 68 -5.56 14.03 6.27
N VAL A 69 -5.15 12.84 6.68
CA VAL A 69 -3.76 12.34 6.56
C VAL A 69 -3.52 11.70 5.19
N HIS A 70 -4.53 11.00 4.64
CA HIS A 70 -4.44 10.28 3.36
C HIS A 70 -5.39 10.88 2.29
N ALA A 71 -5.64 12.18 2.36
CA ALA A 71 -6.60 12.90 1.51
C ALA A 71 -6.34 12.72 -0.01
N ARG A 72 -5.07 12.51 -0.38
CA ARG A 72 -4.62 12.36 -1.77
C ARG A 72 -4.45 10.90 -2.22
N THR A 73 -4.52 9.95 -1.29
CA THR A 73 -4.27 8.51 -1.55
C THR A 73 -5.49 7.69 -1.14
N LEU A 74 -5.48 7.09 0.06
CA LEU A 74 -6.48 6.15 0.53
C LEU A 74 -7.91 6.72 0.50
N ALA A 75 -8.10 8.00 0.87
CA ALA A 75 -9.41 8.64 0.87
C ALA A 75 -10.03 8.84 -0.52
N ARG A 76 -9.22 8.75 -1.59
CA ARG A 76 -9.73 8.73 -2.97
C ARG A 76 -10.24 7.35 -3.37
N GLN A 77 -9.70 6.28 -2.79
CA GLN A 77 -10.06 4.91 -3.15
C GLN A 77 -11.20 4.38 -2.28
N VAL A 78 -11.24 4.76 -1.01
CA VAL A 78 -12.18 4.23 -0.01
C VAL A 78 -12.76 5.38 0.79
N LYS A 79 -14.08 5.37 0.98
CA LYS A 79 -14.80 6.36 1.79
C LYS A 79 -15.22 5.74 3.12
N PHE A 80 -14.31 5.75 4.09
CA PHE A 80 -14.64 5.29 5.44
C PHE A 80 -15.77 6.11 6.07
N GLN A 81 -16.78 5.39 6.56
CA GLN A 81 -17.86 5.96 7.34
C GLN A 81 -17.43 6.16 8.78
N VAL A 82 -17.73 7.33 9.30
CA VAL A 82 -17.51 7.65 10.72
C VAL A 82 -18.67 7.06 11.49
N GLN A 83 -18.40 5.99 12.22
CA GLN A 83 -19.39 5.32 13.07
C GLN A 83 -19.36 5.98 14.46
N MET A 84 -20.11 7.08 14.61
CA MET A 84 -20.32 7.76 15.89
C MET A 84 -21.82 7.97 16.08
N ASP A 85 -22.38 7.35 17.12
CA ASP A 85 -23.75 7.56 17.56
C ASP A 85 -23.79 7.95 19.05
N ASP A 86 -24.89 8.58 19.46
CA ASP A 86 -25.04 9.09 20.84
C ASP A 86 -24.97 7.98 21.89
N ALA A 87 -25.42 6.77 21.55
CA ALA A 87 -25.40 5.63 22.46
C ALA A 87 -23.97 5.13 22.71
N GLY A 88 -23.15 5.03 21.66
CA GLY A 88 -21.75 4.66 21.72
C GLY A 88 -20.91 5.71 22.45
N ILE A 89 -21.21 6.99 22.26
CA ILE A 89 -20.57 8.09 23.01
C ILE A 89 -20.91 7.99 24.51
N ALA A 90 -22.20 7.84 24.85
CA ALA A 90 -22.63 7.69 26.23
C ALA A 90 -22.03 6.43 26.90
N ASP A 91 -21.95 5.32 26.17
CA ASP A 91 -21.31 4.08 26.62
C ASP A 91 -19.80 4.28 26.86
N ALA A 92 -19.09 4.96 25.96
CA ALA A 92 -17.68 5.28 26.14
C ALA A 92 -17.43 6.15 27.37
N HIS A 93 -18.25 7.18 27.61
CA HIS A 93 -18.16 8.01 28.81
C HIS A 93 -18.42 7.23 30.10
N ARG A 94 -19.45 6.39 30.11
CA ARG A 94 -19.75 5.51 31.24
C ARG A 94 -18.58 4.56 31.53
N TYR A 95 -18.05 3.88 30.51
CA TYR A 95 -16.91 2.99 30.66
C TYR A 95 -15.67 3.73 31.17
N HIS A 96 -15.40 4.94 30.68
CA HIS A 96 -14.29 5.76 31.15
C HIS A 96 -14.42 6.12 32.65
N ALA A 97 -15.63 6.44 33.09
CA ALA A 97 -15.88 6.83 34.48
C ALA A 97 -15.91 5.64 35.46
N GLN A 98 -16.41 4.48 35.02
CA GLN A 98 -16.78 3.37 35.91
C GLN A 98 -15.95 2.09 35.68
N GLY A 99 -15.27 1.96 34.54
CA GLY A 99 -14.61 0.73 34.13
C GLY A 99 -15.59 -0.40 33.82
N SER A 100 -15.10 -1.65 33.90
CA SER A 100 -15.95 -2.85 33.79
C SER A 100 -16.34 -3.34 35.20
N ALA A 101 -17.60 -3.73 35.39
CA ALA A 101 -18.09 -4.28 36.66
C ALA A 101 -17.70 -5.76 36.86
N SER A 102 -17.29 -6.45 35.79
CA SER A 102 -16.86 -7.85 35.85
C SER A 102 -15.79 -8.18 34.81
N GLN A 103 -15.09 -9.30 34.99
CA GLN A 103 -14.17 -9.83 33.99
C GLN A 103 -14.89 -10.13 32.67
N ALA A 104 -16.12 -10.67 32.72
CA ALA A 104 -16.89 -10.99 31.51
C ALA A 104 -17.21 -9.73 30.70
N GLU A 105 -17.59 -8.64 31.37
CA GLU A 105 -17.82 -7.34 30.72
C GLU A 105 -16.52 -6.76 30.13
N HIS A 106 -15.40 -6.89 30.85
CA HIS A 106 -14.11 -6.46 30.35
C HIS A 106 -13.68 -7.23 29.10
N LEU A 107 -13.84 -8.56 29.10
CA LEU A 107 -13.52 -9.40 27.95
C LEU A 107 -14.45 -9.11 26.77
N ALA A 108 -15.74 -8.85 27.02
CA ALA A 108 -16.67 -8.41 25.98
C ALA A 108 -16.25 -7.07 25.35
N ARG A 109 -15.72 -6.14 26.16
CA ARG A 109 -15.17 -4.87 25.69
C ARG A 109 -13.90 -5.08 24.86
N LEU A 110 -12.98 -5.95 25.28
CA LEU A 110 -11.79 -6.26 24.49
C LEU A 110 -12.14 -6.96 23.17
N ARG A 111 -13.11 -7.88 23.19
CA ARG A 111 -13.63 -8.56 22.00
C ARG A 111 -14.21 -7.56 20.98
N SER A 112 -14.85 -6.48 21.42
CA SER A 112 -15.40 -5.47 20.49
C SER A 112 -14.32 -4.61 19.81
N LEU A 113 -13.08 -4.66 20.30
CA LEU A 113 -11.93 -4.05 19.62
C LEU A 113 -11.47 -4.89 18.43
N SER A 114 -11.93 -6.13 18.33
CA SER A 114 -11.66 -7.03 17.21
C SER A 114 -12.81 -7.02 16.22
N ASN A 115 -12.52 -6.74 14.95
CA ASN A 115 -13.46 -6.81 13.85
C ASN A 115 -12.79 -7.39 12.60
N GLY A 116 -13.58 -7.78 11.61
CA GLY A 116 -13.04 -8.48 10.45
C GLY A 116 -14.01 -8.59 9.30
N GLY A 117 -13.48 -8.49 8.08
CA GLY A 117 -14.16 -8.83 6.85
C GLY A 117 -14.32 -7.64 5.91
N LEU A 118 -15.50 -7.57 5.27
CA LEU A 118 -15.88 -6.45 4.39
C LEU A 118 -16.04 -5.18 5.23
N ASN A 119 -15.31 -4.13 4.85
CA ASN A 119 -15.39 -2.84 5.55
C ASN A 119 -16.14 -1.81 4.71
N GLU A 120 -15.57 -1.42 3.56
CA GLU A 120 -16.13 -0.37 2.69
C GLU A 120 -15.98 -0.76 1.22
N PRO A 121 -16.90 -0.35 0.33
CA PRO A 121 -16.72 -0.53 -1.10
C PRO A 121 -15.54 0.32 -1.61
N LEU A 122 -14.77 -0.26 -2.52
CA LEU A 122 -13.70 0.43 -3.23
C LEU A 122 -14.28 1.18 -4.43
N GLN A 123 -13.66 2.31 -4.77
CA GLN A 123 -13.79 2.83 -6.12
C GLN A 123 -13.19 1.84 -7.14
N PRO A 124 -13.65 1.87 -8.41
CA PRO A 124 -13.14 0.98 -9.44
C PRO A 124 -11.61 1.01 -9.49
N LEU A 125 -11.00 -0.15 -9.26
CA LEU A 125 -9.54 -0.28 -9.28
C LEU A 125 -9.05 -0.49 -10.72
N PRO A 126 -7.91 0.09 -11.10
CA PRO A 126 -7.27 -0.26 -12.36
C PRO A 126 -6.91 -1.74 -12.37
N HIS A 127 -7.09 -2.39 -13.52
CA HIS A 127 -6.59 -3.74 -13.72
C HIS A 127 -5.09 -3.70 -14.01
N TYR A 128 -4.34 -4.55 -13.34
CA TYR A 128 -2.92 -4.72 -13.50
C TYR A 128 -2.61 -6.12 -14.04
N ALA A 129 -1.62 -6.26 -14.92
CA ALA A 129 -1.31 -7.53 -15.57
C ALA A 129 -1.03 -8.70 -14.60
N TRP A 130 -0.57 -8.41 -13.38
CA TRP A 130 -0.34 -9.44 -12.35
C TRP A 130 -1.64 -9.97 -11.73
N HIS A 131 -2.76 -9.24 -11.81
CA HIS A 131 -4.08 -9.72 -11.38
C HIS A 131 -4.48 -11.00 -12.10
N ASP A 132 -4.14 -11.12 -13.39
CA ASP A 132 -4.45 -12.31 -14.17
C ASP A 132 -3.65 -13.54 -13.70
N LYS A 133 -2.52 -13.31 -13.02
CA LYS A 133 -1.58 -14.34 -12.53
C LYS A 133 -1.96 -14.90 -11.18
N VAL A 134 -2.94 -14.32 -10.50
CA VAL A 134 -3.39 -14.73 -9.17
C VAL A 134 -4.88 -15.06 -9.16
N GLU A 135 -5.28 -15.83 -8.17
CA GLU A 135 -6.67 -16.16 -7.88
C GLU A 135 -7.22 -15.17 -6.87
N ARG A 136 -7.92 -14.14 -7.34
CA ARG A 136 -8.54 -13.10 -6.50
C ARG A 136 -9.40 -13.73 -5.40
N PHE A 137 -9.25 -13.24 -4.17
CA PHE A 137 -10.18 -13.56 -3.09
C PHE A 137 -11.47 -12.76 -3.23
N GLY A 138 -12.60 -13.45 -3.38
CA GLY A 138 -13.89 -12.81 -3.63
C GLY A 138 -14.00 -12.23 -5.05
N ASN A 139 -15.17 -11.67 -5.37
CA ASN A 139 -15.48 -11.15 -6.71
C ASN A 139 -15.84 -9.66 -6.71
N ASP A 140 -15.95 -9.05 -5.53
CA ASP A 140 -16.42 -7.68 -5.36
C ASP A 140 -15.28 -6.74 -4.96
N ASP A 141 -15.36 -5.49 -5.39
CA ASP A 141 -14.38 -4.45 -5.10
C ASP A 141 -14.62 -3.88 -3.69
N TRP A 142 -14.18 -4.59 -2.67
CA TRP A 142 -14.29 -4.19 -1.26
C TRP A 142 -12.94 -4.06 -0.57
N TYR A 143 -12.82 -3.03 0.27
CA TYR A 143 -11.75 -2.90 1.23
C TYR A 143 -11.96 -3.96 2.31
N LEU A 144 -11.03 -4.89 2.41
CA LEU A 144 -11.05 -5.93 3.43
C LEU A 144 -10.21 -5.45 4.61
N ASN A 145 -10.72 -5.64 5.83
CA ASN A 145 -10.07 -5.17 7.04
C ASN A 145 -10.30 -6.15 8.19
N TRP A 146 -9.24 -6.53 8.88
CA TRP A 146 -9.27 -7.25 10.13
C TRP A 146 -8.40 -6.53 11.14
N LEU A 147 -9.02 -6.13 12.24
CA LEU A 147 -8.34 -5.67 13.44
C LEU A 147 -8.50 -6.78 14.46
N LEU A 148 -7.42 -7.47 14.80
CA LEU A 148 -7.42 -8.50 15.81
C LEU A 148 -6.62 -7.99 17.01
N TYR A 149 -7.36 -7.59 18.05
CA TYR A 149 -6.75 -7.07 19.27
C TYR A 149 -5.84 -8.15 19.89
N PRO A 150 -4.63 -7.79 20.36
CA PRO A 150 -4.16 -6.42 20.55
C PRO A 150 -3.37 -5.80 19.39
N THR A 151 -2.67 -6.58 18.56
CA THR A 151 -1.54 -6.03 17.79
C THR A 151 -1.55 -6.39 16.31
N LEU A 152 -2.54 -7.16 15.86
CA LEU A 152 -2.57 -7.67 14.50
C LEU A 152 -3.62 -6.92 13.67
N HIS A 153 -3.17 -6.42 12.53
CA HIS A 153 -4.02 -5.83 11.52
C HIS A 153 -3.77 -6.55 10.18
N ILE A 154 -4.83 -6.84 9.44
CA ILE A 154 -4.74 -7.42 8.10
C ILE A 154 -5.68 -6.63 7.21
N ALA A 155 -5.23 -6.24 6.02
CA ALA A 155 -6.09 -5.55 5.07
C ALA A 155 -5.86 -5.99 3.63
N SER A 156 -6.84 -5.69 2.78
CA SER A 156 -6.70 -5.72 1.34
C SER A 156 -7.29 -4.46 0.74
N GLY A 157 -6.41 -3.54 0.33
CA GLY A 157 -6.77 -2.36 -0.45
C GLY A 157 -6.94 -2.65 -1.96
N SER A 158 -6.59 -3.86 -2.40
CA SER A 158 -6.68 -4.29 -3.80
C SER A 158 -7.96 -5.09 -4.09
N GLY A 159 -8.90 -5.18 -3.15
CA GLY A 159 -10.12 -5.96 -3.36
C GLY A 159 -9.89 -7.46 -3.39
N GLY A 160 -8.86 -7.96 -2.70
CA GLY A 160 -8.58 -9.39 -2.57
C GLY A 160 -7.50 -9.94 -3.53
N TYR A 161 -6.82 -9.10 -4.29
CA TYR A 161 -5.66 -9.53 -5.11
C TYR A 161 -4.36 -9.64 -4.31
N SER A 162 -4.25 -8.90 -3.21
CA SER A 162 -3.09 -8.86 -2.31
C SER A 162 -3.52 -8.47 -0.91
N PHE A 163 -2.69 -8.82 0.07
CA PHE A 163 -2.95 -8.58 1.47
C PHE A 163 -1.70 -8.03 2.14
N ILE A 164 -1.95 -7.10 3.06
CA ILE A 164 -0.97 -6.61 4.01
C ILE A 164 -1.32 -7.18 5.37
N ILE A 165 -0.30 -7.65 6.09
CA ILE A 165 -0.41 -8.15 7.46
C ILE A 165 0.56 -7.32 8.29
N GLU A 166 0.03 -6.57 9.23
CA GLU A 166 0.78 -5.67 10.10
C GLU A 166 0.75 -6.20 11.53
N HIS A 167 1.91 -6.59 12.03
CA HIS A 167 2.06 -7.01 13.42
C HIS A 167 2.82 -5.95 14.21
N HIS A 168 2.11 -5.29 15.11
CA HIS A 168 2.62 -4.21 15.96
C HIS A 168 3.20 -4.76 17.26
N GLN A 169 4.47 -5.14 17.26
CA GLN A 169 5.10 -5.82 18.38
C GLN A 169 5.58 -4.81 19.44
N PRO A 170 5.01 -4.80 20.65
CA PRO A 170 5.47 -3.91 21.71
C PRO A 170 6.88 -4.31 22.18
N VAL A 171 7.84 -3.38 22.06
CA VAL A 171 9.19 -3.56 22.61
C VAL A 171 9.32 -2.85 23.95
N SER A 172 8.78 -1.63 24.05
CA SER A 172 8.71 -0.87 25.30
C SER A 172 7.49 0.05 25.30
N ALA A 173 7.31 0.84 26.36
CA ALA A 173 6.27 1.86 26.41
C ALA A 173 6.38 2.89 25.26
N GLN A 174 7.57 3.12 24.71
CA GLN A 174 7.84 4.15 23.69
C GLN A 174 8.32 3.58 22.35
N ARG A 175 8.44 2.25 22.21
CA ARG A 175 8.99 1.59 21.01
C ARG A 175 8.13 0.41 20.59
N THR A 176 7.81 0.37 19.30
CA THR A 176 7.09 -0.73 18.64
C THR A 176 7.89 -1.19 17.43
N GLU A 177 8.02 -2.49 17.25
CA GLU A 177 8.50 -3.07 15.99
C GLU A 177 7.28 -3.42 15.13
N LEU A 178 7.15 -2.76 13.99
CA LEU A 178 6.10 -3.05 13.01
C LEU A 178 6.65 -4.06 12.00
N THR A 179 6.25 -5.32 12.16
CA THR A 179 6.56 -6.34 11.16
C THR A 179 5.42 -6.39 10.14
N MET A 180 5.73 -6.00 8.91
CA MET A 180 4.82 -6.00 7.77
C MET A 180 5.10 -7.23 6.90
N TYR A 181 4.05 -7.96 6.59
CA TYR A 181 4.07 -9.01 5.57
C TYR A 181 3.21 -8.54 4.40
N TYR A 182 3.72 -8.69 3.19
CA TYR A 182 2.94 -8.56 1.98
C TYR A 182 2.86 -9.89 1.27
N VAL A 183 1.65 -10.24 0.86
CA VAL A 183 1.38 -11.43 0.06
C VAL A 183 0.45 -11.05 -1.08
N THR A 184 0.64 -11.65 -2.25
CA THR A 184 -0.44 -11.69 -3.23
C THR A 184 -1.45 -12.75 -2.84
N ALA A 185 -2.62 -12.72 -3.44
CA ALA A 185 -3.45 -13.90 -3.52
C ALA A 185 -2.70 -15.03 -4.25
N ARG A 186 -3.15 -16.27 -4.05
CA ARG A 186 -2.53 -17.49 -4.54
C ARG A 186 -2.24 -17.37 -6.03
N LYS A 187 -1.00 -17.60 -6.42
CA LYS A 187 -0.62 -17.59 -7.83
C LYS A 187 -1.18 -18.81 -8.54
N LYS A 188 -1.74 -18.58 -9.73
CA LYS A 188 -2.11 -19.67 -10.65
C LYS A 188 -0.88 -20.41 -11.16
N HIS A 189 0.21 -19.66 -11.35
CA HIS A 189 1.52 -20.15 -11.76
C HIS A 189 2.59 -19.13 -11.38
N ARG A 190 3.87 -19.55 -11.28
CA ARG A 190 4.99 -18.62 -11.07
C ARG A 190 5.09 -17.64 -12.24
N TYR A 191 5.51 -16.41 -11.96
CA TYR A 191 5.77 -15.38 -12.98
C TYR A 191 6.97 -14.54 -12.54
N ALA A 192 7.79 -14.11 -13.51
CA ALA A 192 9.14 -13.60 -13.25
C ALA A 192 9.21 -12.26 -12.50
N THR A 193 8.09 -11.55 -12.34
CA THR A 193 8.02 -10.21 -11.74
C THR A 193 7.24 -10.21 -10.42
N SER A 194 7.06 -11.36 -9.76
CA SER A 194 6.26 -11.45 -8.53
C SER A 194 6.92 -10.74 -7.35
N ASP A 195 8.24 -10.79 -7.27
CA ASP A 195 9.08 -10.02 -6.35
C ASP A 195 8.89 -8.52 -6.55
N ALA A 196 8.91 -8.04 -7.79
CA ALA A 196 8.68 -6.63 -8.12
C ALA A 196 7.26 -6.18 -7.74
N VAL A 197 6.24 -7.06 -7.87
CA VAL A 197 4.88 -6.78 -7.41
C VAL A 197 4.83 -6.63 -5.90
N LEU A 198 5.45 -7.54 -5.14
CA LEU A 198 5.50 -7.46 -3.69
C LEU A 198 6.26 -6.23 -3.20
N LEU A 199 7.41 -5.94 -3.82
CA LEU A 199 8.20 -4.76 -3.53
C LEU A 199 7.42 -3.47 -3.84
N ALA A 200 6.67 -3.44 -4.95
CA ALA A 200 5.81 -2.31 -5.28
C ALA A 200 4.65 -2.13 -4.30
N HIS A 201 4.14 -3.17 -3.63
CA HIS A 201 3.15 -3.00 -2.56
C HIS A 201 3.78 -2.41 -1.29
N LEU A 202 5.01 -2.81 -0.95
CA LEU A 202 5.76 -2.21 0.15
C LEU A 202 6.13 -0.75 -0.13
N GLN A 203 6.56 -0.46 -1.37
CA GLN A 203 6.95 0.88 -1.83
C GLN A 203 5.74 1.77 -2.19
N GLY A 204 4.59 1.16 -2.47
CA GLY A 204 3.33 1.75 -2.96
C GLY A 204 2.61 2.67 -2.00
N ALA A 205 3.31 3.15 -0.97
CA ALA A 205 3.08 4.49 -0.45
C ALA A 205 3.39 5.59 -1.49
N GLU A 206 4.10 5.30 -2.61
CA GLU A 206 4.28 6.20 -3.76
C GLU A 206 4.20 5.47 -5.14
N MET A 207 3.77 6.19 -6.18
CA MET A 207 3.10 5.71 -7.40
C MET A 207 4.00 5.01 -8.44
N VAL A 208 3.83 3.70 -8.63
CA VAL A 208 4.45 2.91 -9.72
C VAL A 208 3.37 2.07 -10.44
N GLY A 209 3.22 2.26 -11.74
CA GLY A 209 2.28 1.54 -12.60
C GLY A 209 2.70 0.08 -12.84
N ALA A 210 1.73 -0.82 -13.05
CA ALA A 210 2.02 -2.24 -13.17
C ALA A 210 3.02 -2.59 -14.27
N GLY A 211 3.91 -3.53 -13.97
CA GLY A 211 4.94 -3.99 -14.90
C GLY A 211 6.06 -2.97 -15.16
N ALA A 212 6.05 -1.81 -14.49
CA ALA A 212 7.22 -0.95 -14.46
C ALA A 212 8.37 -1.68 -13.74
N ILE A 213 9.57 -1.57 -14.29
CA ILE A 213 10.80 -2.17 -13.76
C ILE A 213 11.64 -1.03 -13.21
N VAL A 214 11.94 -1.05 -11.91
CA VAL A 214 12.81 -0.05 -11.28
C VAL A 214 14.09 -0.75 -10.83
N GLY A 215 15.20 -0.38 -11.44
CA GLY A 215 16.53 -0.90 -11.15
C GLY A 215 17.04 -0.47 -9.78
N ALA A 216 18.07 -1.15 -9.29
CA ALA A 216 18.67 -0.86 -8.00
C ALA A 216 19.18 0.59 -7.91
N HIS A 217 19.09 1.19 -6.71
CA HIS A 217 19.59 2.52 -6.39
C HIS A 217 18.95 3.67 -7.20
N CYS A 218 17.75 3.49 -7.74
CA CYS A 218 17.01 4.60 -8.32
C CYS A 218 16.50 5.56 -7.23
N ASP A 219 16.61 6.86 -7.49
CA ASP A 219 16.06 7.91 -6.63
C ASP A 219 14.79 8.47 -7.28
N ILE A 220 13.61 8.13 -6.75
CA ILE A 220 12.32 8.65 -7.25
C ILE A 220 11.80 9.66 -6.24
N ALA A 221 11.73 10.93 -6.64
CA ALA A 221 11.29 12.00 -5.76
C ALA A 221 9.77 12.11 -5.66
N TYR A 222 9.31 12.73 -4.58
CA TYR A 222 7.89 12.89 -4.23
C TYR A 222 7.01 13.29 -5.42
N ASN A 223 5.86 12.60 -5.54
CA ASN A 223 4.83 12.84 -6.56
C ASN A 223 5.27 12.57 -8.01
N ALA A 224 6.42 11.93 -8.24
CA ALA A 224 6.75 11.41 -9.56
C ALA A 224 5.83 10.23 -9.95
N TRP A 225 5.44 10.16 -11.22
CA TRP A 225 4.61 9.09 -11.75
C TRP A 225 5.43 8.18 -12.67
N ILE A 226 5.45 6.88 -12.38
CA ILE A 226 6.06 5.87 -13.26
C ILE A 226 4.97 5.05 -13.93
N GLY A 227 4.86 5.17 -15.25
CA GLY A 227 3.84 4.52 -16.06
C GLY A 227 4.06 3.02 -16.24
N THR A 228 2.98 2.31 -16.55
CA THR A 228 2.97 0.87 -16.85
C THR A 228 4.07 0.47 -17.84
N ALA A 229 4.83 -0.59 -17.53
CA ALA A 229 5.93 -1.09 -18.37
C ALA A 229 7.08 -0.10 -18.64
N ALA A 230 7.16 1.02 -17.91
CA ALA A 230 8.35 1.85 -17.95
C ALA A 230 9.53 1.13 -17.29
N VAL A 231 10.73 1.32 -17.80
CA VAL A 231 11.96 0.70 -17.28
C VAL A 231 12.90 1.79 -16.82
N LEU A 232 13.26 1.79 -15.54
CA LEU A 232 14.31 2.64 -14.99
C LEU A 232 15.50 1.73 -14.69
N GLU A 233 16.65 2.00 -15.31
CA GLU A 233 17.87 1.26 -15.03
C GLU A 233 18.62 1.79 -13.81
N HIS A 234 19.62 1.04 -13.35
CA HIS A 234 20.30 1.29 -12.08
C HIS A 234 20.79 2.74 -11.91
N GLY A 235 20.53 3.32 -10.75
CA GLY A 235 20.95 4.68 -10.41
C GLY A 235 20.23 5.82 -11.15
N ALA A 236 19.16 5.54 -11.89
CA ALA A 236 18.36 6.60 -12.51
C ALA A 236 17.72 7.49 -11.43
N LYS A 237 17.65 8.81 -11.68
CA LYS A 237 17.02 9.76 -10.74
C LYS A 237 15.87 10.48 -11.39
N ILE A 238 14.72 10.42 -10.75
CA ILE A 238 13.47 11.02 -11.21
C ILE A 238 13.09 12.16 -10.28
N GLY A 239 13.07 13.38 -10.81
CA GLY A 239 12.76 14.58 -10.06
C GLY A 239 11.29 14.69 -9.66
N ALA A 240 11.02 15.49 -8.62
CA ALA A 240 9.68 15.62 -8.06
C ALA A 240 8.64 16.02 -9.11
N SER A 241 7.45 15.40 -9.05
CA SER A 241 6.37 15.63 -10.02
C SER A 241 6.73 15.40 -11.49
N ALA A 242 7.78 14.63 -11.78
CA ALA A 242 8.05 14.17 -13.14
C ALA A 242 7.06 13.07 -13.56
N TRP A 243 6.70 13.05 -14.83
CA TRP A 243 5.77 12.09 -15.41
C TRP A 243 6.48 11.20 -16.42
N ILE A 244 6.64 9.92 -16.08
CA ILE A 244 7.22 8.91 -16.95
C ILE A 244 6.05 8.08 -17.50
N ASP A 245 5.71 8.24 -18.78
CA ASP A 245 4.56 7.52 -19.36
C ASP A 245 4.88 6.04 -19.65
N ALA A 246 3.87 5.28 -20.04
CA ALA A 246 3.96 3.84 -20.23
C ALA A 246 4.96 3.45 -21.32
N GLY A 247 5.79 2.45 -21.00
CA GLY A 247 6.80 1.90 -21.92
C GLY A 247 7.98 2.83 -22.20
N VAL A 248 8.21 3.83 -21.34
CA VAL A 248 9.42 4.68 -21.38
C VAL A 248 10.61 3.93 -20.82
N PHE A 249 11.77 4.03 -21.47
CA PHE A 249 13.03 3.52 -20.95
C PHE A 249 13.91 4.67 -20.44
N VAL A 250 14.41 4.57 -19.22
CA VAL A 250 15.35 5.52 -18.61
C VAL A 250 16.63 4.74 -18.29
N GLY A 251 17.68 4.99 -19.05
CA GLY A 251 18.96 4.28 -18.93
C GLY A 251 19.70 4.57 -17.64
N ALA A 252 20.69 3.74 -17.34
CA ALA A 252 21.43 3.81 -16.09
C ALA A 252 21.98 5.21 -15.80
N GLN A 253 21.89 5.68 -14.56
CA GLN A 253 22.38 6.99 -14.11
C GLN A 253 21.79 8.20 -14.86
N ALA A 254 20.72 8.03 -15.65
CA ALA A 254 20.03 9.15 -16.28
C ALA A 254 19.30 10.00 -15.24
N LEU A 255 19.17 11.29 -15.52
CA LEU A 255 18.59 12.28 -14.62
C LEU A 255 17.37 12.92 -15.28
N ILE A 256 16.20 12.75 -14.71
CA ILE A 256 14.96 13.38 -15.16
C ILE A 256 14.62 14.52 -14.20
N GLY A 257 14.57 15.75 -14.71
CA GLY A 257 14.28 16.92 -13.90
C GLY A 257 12.85 16.97 -13.36
N SER A 258 12.64 17.70 -12.27
CA SER A 258 11.30 17.96 -11.72
C SER A 258 10.35 18.56 -12.77
N HIS A 259 9.09 18.13 -12.72
CA HIS A 259 8.05 18.54 -13.67
C HIS A 259 8.37 18.22 -15.15
N ALA A 260 9.31 17.32 -15.43
CA ALA A 260 9.53 16.84 -16.79
C ALA A 260 8.52 15.74 -17.14
N THR A 261 8.06 15.72 -18.39
CA THR A 261 7.16 14.70 -18.93
C THR A 261 7.86 13.93 -20.04
N LEU A 262 7.96 12.62 -19.89
CA LEU A 262 8.39 11.70 -20.95
C LEU A 262 7.17 10.95 -21.47
N GLY A 263 6.81 11.20 -22.73
CA GLY A 263 5.70 10.58 -23.44
C GLY A 263 5.98 9.13 -23.84
N ARG A 264 4.93 8.40 -24.20
CA ARG A 264 5.00 6.95 -24.47
C ARG A 264 6.05 6.60 -25.52
N ARG A 265 6.88 5.57 -25.22
CA ARG A 265 7.95 5.07 -26.09
C ARG A 265 9.05 6.10 -26.38
N VAL A 266 9.34 6.95 -25.39
CA VAL A 266 10.57 7.74 -25.33
C VAL A 266 11.60 6.94 -24.57
N ASP A 267 12.82 6.86 -25.12
CA ASP A 267 13.95 6.24 -24.45
C ASP A 267 14.99 7.31 -24.15
N ILE A 268 15.42 7.40 -22.90
CA ILE A 268 16.52 8.26 -22.45
C ILE A 268 17.74 7.36 -22.25
N ALA A 269 18.82 7.63 -22.97
CA ALA A 269 20.04 6.83 -22.87
C ALA A 269 20.72 6.99 -21.49
N ALA A 270 21.61 6.06 -21.15
CA ALA A 270 22.36 6.09 -19.90
C ALA A 270 23.13 7.41 -19.73
N GLY A 271 23.09 7.98 -18.52
CA GLY A 271 23.76 9.23 -18.15
C GLY A 271 23.15 10.51 -18.72
N VAL A 272 22.14 10.43 -19.59
CA VAL A 272 21.49 11.62 -20.18
C VAL A 272 20.71 12.40 -19.13
N ARG A 273 20.78 13.73 -19.22
CA ARG A 273 20.07 14.66 -18.35
C ARG A 273 18.94 15.34 -19.09
N VAL A 274 17.71 15.12 -18.63
CA VAL A 274 16.53 15.87 -19.04
C VAL A 274 16.30 16.97 -18.02
N GLY A 275 16.32 18.23 -18.45
CA GLY A 275 16.10 19.39 -17.61
C GLY A 275 14.72 19.41 -16.95
N LYS A 276 14.56 20.27 -15.95
CA LYS A 276 13.25 20.54 -15.33
C LYS A 276 12.27 21.11 -16.35
N ARG A 277 10.97 20.92 -16.12
CA ARG A 277 9.88 21.47 -16.95
C ARG A 277 9.97 21.11 -18.44
N CYS A 278 10.64 20.02 -18.80
CA CYS A 278 10.72 19.57 -20.19
C CYS A 278 9.50 18.74 -20.59
N THR A 279 9.20 18.69 -21.88
CA THR A 279 8.25 17.73 -22.44
C THR A 279 8.91 17.01 -23.58
N VAL A 280 8.95 15.68 -23.52
CA VAL A 280 9.54 14.84 -24.55
C VAL A 280 8.47 13.89 -25.03
N ASP A 281 7.79 14.23 -26.12
CA ASP A 281 6.64 13.49 -26.64
C ASP A 281 6.88 12.96 -28.07
N VAL A 282 8.01 13.34 -28.68
CA VAL A 282 8.48 12.73 -29.92
C VAL A 282 9.13 11.39 -29.59
N ARG A 283 8.56 10.31 -30.11
CA ARG A 283 9.10 8.94 -29.95
C ARG A 283 10.53 8.85 -30.48
N GLY A 284 11.39 8.14 -29.74
CA GLY A 284 12.77 7.91 -30.13
C GLY A 284 13.70 7.74 -28.94
N CYS A 285 14.97 7.48 -29.26
CA CYS A 285 16.04 7.35 -28.27
C CYS A 285 16.87 8.65 -28.23
N TYR A 286 16.83 9.32 -27.08
CA TYR A 286 17.54 10.56 -26.81
C TYR A 286 18.90 10.24 -26.18
N ARG A 287 19.96 10.65 -26.86
CA ARG A 287 21.36 10.32 -26.52
C ARG A 287 22.18 11.53 -26.06
N SER A 288 21.53 12.68 -25.96
CA SER A 288 22.14 13.95 -25.56
C SER A 288 21.25 14.65 -24.54
N ASP A 289 21.86 15.46 -23.68
CA ASP A 289 21.15 16.24 -22.69
C ASP A 289 20.09 17.14 -23.31
N ILE A 290 18.97 17.30 -22.60
CA ILE A 290 17.85 18.17 -22.97
C ILE A 290 17.83 19.32 -21.98
N ALA A 291 18.02 20.55 -22.48
CA ALA A 291 18.05 21.74 -21.65
C ALA A 291 16.70 21.99 -20.96
N VAL A 292 16.74 22.63 -19.79
CA VAL A 292 15.55 23.03 -19.01
C VAL A 292 14.55 23.77 -19.88
N GLY A 293 13.25 23.47 -19.74
CA GLY A 293 12.17 24.15 -20.49
C GLY A 293 12.15 23.83 -21.99
N THR A 294 12.75 22.72 -22.41
CA THR A 294 12.69 22.26 -23.81
C THR A 294 11.52 21.31 -24.02
N HIS A 295 10.77 21.53 -25.09
CA HIS A 295 9.58 20.75 -25.45
C HIS A 295 9.73 20.14 -26.85
N HIS A 296 9.98 18.84 -26.91
CA HIS A 296 9.91 18.03 -28.12
C HIS A 296 8.48 17.53 -28.29
N LEU A 297 7.66 18.26 -29.06
CA LEU A 297 6.24 17.95 -29.26
C LEU A 297 6.03 17.21 -30.58
N ALA A 298 5.25 16.12 -30.58
CA ALA A 298 4.99 15.32 -31.78
C ALA A 298 4.36 16.11 -32.94
N THR A 299 3.69 17.23 -32.64
CA THR A 299 3.03 18.12 -33.60
C THR A 299 3.98 19.12 -34.27
N LEU A 300 5.23 19.25 -33.80
CA LEU A 300 6.19 20.25 -34.27
C LEU A 300 7.49 19.58 -34.73
N ARG A 301 8.05 20.07 -35.85
CA ARG A 301 9.28 19.50 -36.44
C ARG A 301 10.55 19.88 -35.68
N THR A 302 10.52 20.94 -34.89
CA THR A 302 11.65 21.44 -34.10
C THR A 302 11.22 21.61 -32.64
N PRO A 303 12.14 21.43 -31.68
CA PRO A 303 11.82 21.63 -30.27
C PRO A 303 11.42 23.08 -30.00
N VAL A 304 10.49 23.27 -29.08
CA VAL A 304 10.13 24.59 -28.54
C VAL A 304 10.93 24.82 -27.27
N VAL A 305 11.60 25.95 -27.17
CA VAL A 305 12.31 26.37 -25.96
C VAL A 305 11.62 27.60 -25.42
N ILE A 306 11.15 27.54 -24.18
CA ILE A 306 10.62 28.71 -23.48
C ILE A 306 11.80 29.42 -22.80
N ILE A 307 12.11 30.62 -23.27
CA ILE A 307 13.13 31.49 -22.68
C ILE A 307 12.47 32.30 -21.56
N ASP A 308 13.11 32.36 -20.39
CA ASP A 308 12.65 33.09 -19.18
C ASP A 308 11.38 32.55 -18.47
N GLY A 309 11.14 31.23 -18.51
CA GLY A 309 10.02 30.54 -17.83
C GLY A 309 10.36 29.59 -16.69
#